data_AF-A0A6B3IMQ1-F1
#
_entry.id   AF-A0A6B3IMQ1-F1
#
_cell.length_a   1.000
_cell.length_b   1.000
_cell.length_c   1.000
_cell.angle_alpha   90.00
_cell.angle_beta   90.00
_cell.angle_gamma   90.00
#
_symmetry.space_group_name_H-M   'P 1'
#
loop_
_entity.id
_entity.type
_entity.pdbx_description
1 polymer ?
#
loop_
_entity_poly.entity_id
_entity_poly.type
_entity_poly.pdbx_seq_one_letter_code
_entity_poly.pdbx_strand_id
1 'polypeptide(L)' 'MTKGGEAAMADAEFSASGVRIERFTRSLTRAGQVVVKDGRLSLLMSNGREIDSAPVGTVSAGKR' A
#
# COMPACT_ATOMS: atom_id res chain seq x y z
N MET A 1 -20.05 3.63 -10.62
CA MET A 1 -18.81 4.40 -10.36
C MET A 1 -18.31 3.93 -8.99
N THR A 2 -17.23 3.19 -8.79
CA THR A 2 -15.91 3.13 -9.44
C THR A 2 -15.33 1.71 -9.31
N LYS A 3 -15.14 1.01 -10.45
CA LYS A 3 -14.30 -0.19 -10.56
C LYS A 3 -12.89 0.30 -10.96
N GLY A 4 -12.05 0.64 -9.98
CA GLY A 4 -10.75 1.30 -10.22
C GLY A 4 -9.52 0.63 -9.62
N GLY A 5 -9.67 -0.46 -8.84
CA GLY A 5 -8.55 -1.09 -8.13
C GLY A 5 -8.14 -2.49 -8.59
N GLU A 6 -8.97 -3.17 -9.39
CA GLU A 6 -8.76 -4.58 -9.74
C GLU A 6 -7.69 -4.75 -10.85
N ALA A 7 -7.59 -3.79 -11.77
CA ALA A 7 -6.66 -3.86 -12.90
C ALA A 7 -5.19 -3.59 -12.51
N ALA A 8 -4.94 -2.86 -11.40
CA ALA A 8 -3.59 -2.60 -10.93
C ALA A 8 -2.95 -3.80 -10.23
N MET A 9 -3.77 -4.75 -9.73
CA MET A 9 -3.28 -5.93 -9.00
C MET A 9 -2.84 -7.07 -9.92
N ALA A 10 -3.44 -7.20 -11.10
CA ALA A 10 -3.14 -8.30 -12.03
C ALA A 10 -1.73 -8.26 -12.62
N ASP A 11 -1.07 -7.10 -12.57
CA ASP A 11 0.27 -6.83 -13.12
C ASP A 11 1.26 -6.37 -12.04
N ALA A 12 0.91 -6.55 -10.76
CA ALA A 12 1.78 -6.19 -9.65
C ALA A 12 2.79 -7.29 -9.36
N GLU A 13 4.05 -6.92 -9.19
CA GLU A 13 5.13 -7.82 -8.78
C GLU A 13 4.90 -8.34 -7.36
N PHE A 14 4.26 -7.53 -6.51
CA PHE A 14 3.83 -7.93 -5.18
C PHE A 14 2.54 -7.21 -4.79
N SER A 15 1.65 -7.92 -4.11
CA SER A 15 0.52 -7.30 -3.43
C SER A 15 0.22 -7.98 -2.09
N ALA A 16 -0.07 -7.18 -1.08
CA ALA A 16 -0.49 -7.66 0.24
C ALA A 16 -1.66 -6.83 0.72
N SER A 17 -2.68 -7.47 1.31
CA SER A 17 -3.83 -6.79 1.89
C SER A 17 -3.91 -6.97 3.41
N GLY A 18 -4.72 -6.17 4.09
CA GLY A 18 -4.86 -6.21 5.55
C GLY A 18 -3.68 -5.63 6.33
N VAL A 19 -2.85 -4.81 5.69
CA VAL A 19 -1.70 -4.16 6.31
C VAL A 19 -2.16 -3.14 7.36
N ARG A 20 -1.49 -3.11 8.51
CA ARG A 20 -1.79 -2.16 9.59
C ARG A 20 -0.70 -1.10 9.62
N ILE A 21 -1.07 0.17 9.44
CA ILE A 21 -0.19 1.30 9.72
C ILE A 21 -0.42 1.72 11.17
N GLU A 22 0.60 1.55 11.99
CA GLU A 22 0.62 2.15 13.32
C GLU A 22 1.03 3.61 13.20
N ARG A 23 0.09 4.54 13.43
CA ARG A 23 0.38 5.97 13.54
C ARG A 23 0.32 6.35 15.03
N PHE A 24 1.40 6.92 15.53
CA PHE A 24 1.65 7.20 16.96
C PHE A 24 0.57 8.05 17.67
N THR A 25 -0.28 8.79 16.94
CA THR A 25 -1.18 9.79 17.54
C THR A 25 -2.67 9.66 17.20
N ARG A 26 -3.11 8.74 16.33
CA ARG A 26 -4.54 8.52 16.02
C ARG A 26 -4.85 7.08 15.62
N SER A 27 -6.08 6.67 15.92
CA SER A 27 -6.67 5.36 15.59
C SER A 27 -6.37 4.92 14.16
N LEU A 28 -5.92 3.65 14.05
CA LEU A 28 -5.73 2.83 12.85
C LEU A 28 -6.34 3.44 11.58
N THR A 29 -5.54 4.10 10.76
CA THR A 29 -5.85 4.12 9.33
C THR A 29 -5.47 2.73 8.83
N ARG A 30 -6.46 1.88 8.52
CA ARG A 30 -6.20 0.64 7.79
C ARG A 30 -5.69 1.04 6.40
N ALA A 31 -4.38 1.07 6.19
CA ALA A 31 -3.87 0.95 4.85
C ALA A 31 -4.07 -0.49 4.43
N GLY A 32 -5.20 -0.73 3.78
CA GLY A 32 -5.65 -2.06 3.47
C GLY A 32 -4.75 -2.79 2.48
N GLN A 33 -3.80 -2.13 1.82
CA GLN A 33 -3.00 -2.79 0.80
C GLN A 33 -1.60 -2.16 0.60
N VAL A 34 -0.62 -3.00 0.28
CA VAL A 34 0.69 -2.63 -0.26
C VAL A 34 0.80 -3.26 -1.65
N VAL A 35 1.27 -2.48 -2.62
CA VAL A 35 1.53 -2.94 -3.99
C VAL A 35 2.94 -2.55 -4.38
N VAL A 36 3.68 -3.46 -5.01
CA VAL A 36 4.93 -3.14 -5.70
C VAL A 36 4.74 -3.38 -7.18
N LYS A 37 5.07 -2.36 -7.97
CA LYS A 37 5.02 -2.40 -9.43
C LYS A 37 6.04 -1.44 -10.01
N ASP A 38 6.73 -1.86 -11.07
CA ASP A 38 7.70 -1.04 -11.80
C ASP A 38 8.80 -0.48 -10.86
N GLY A 39 9.21 -1.27 -9.86
CA GLY A 39 10.21 -0.84 -8.87
C GLY A 39 9.74 0.25 -7.89
N ARG A 40 8.44 0.50 -7.80
CA ARG A 40 7.83 1.46 -6.86
C ARG A 40 6.86 0.75 -5.92
N LEU A 41 6.94 1.08 -4.64
CA LEU A 41 5.99 0.65 -3.62
C LEU A 41 4.91 1.73 -3.45
N SER A 42 3.65 1.33 -3.50
CA SER A 42 2.49 2.15 -3.16
C SER A 42 1.77 1.57 -1.95
N LEU A 43 1.48 2.45 -0.99
CA LEU A 43 0.73 2.17 0.22
C LEU A 43 -0.69 2.68 0.05
N LEU A 44 -1.66 1.78 0.04
CA LEU A 44 -3.06 2.09 -0.28
C LEU A 44 -3.97 1.86 0.92
N MET A 45 -5.00 2.69 1.04
CA MET A 45 -6.15 2.40 1.89
C MET A 45 -6.95 1.20 1.38
N SER A 46 -7.80 0.60 2.21
CA SER A 46 -8.67 -0.52 1.81
C SER A 46 -9.59 -0.24 0.61
N ASN A 47 -9.84 1.04 0.31
CA ASN A 47 -10.61 1.48 -0.85
C ASN A 47 -9.77 1.71 -2.11
N GLY A 48 -8.47 1.37 -2.09
CA GLY A 48 -7.54 1.54 -3.20
C GLY A 48 -6.97 2.95 -3.35
N ARG A 49 -7.28 3.89 -2.44
CA ARG A 49 -6.72 5.25 -2.50
C ARG A 49 -5.29 5.25 -1.97
N GLU A 50 -4.37 5.84 -2.74
CA GLU A 50 -2.97 5.98 -2.32
C GLU A 50 -2.84 6.90 -1.09
N ILE A 51 -2.01 6.45 -0.15
CA ILE A 51 -1.58 7.19 1.04
C ILE A 51 -0.20 7.78 0.77
N ASP A 52 0.71 6.93 0.29
CA ASP A 52 2.11 7.28 0.03
C ASP A 52 2.72 6.31 -0.99
N SER A 53 3.79 6.72 -1.65
CA SER A 53 4.52 5.87 -2.57
C SER A 53 6.01 6.24 -2.67
N ALA A 54 6.86 5.24 -2.81
CA ALA A 54 8.31 5.41 -2.82
C ALA A 54 9.02 4.36 -3.71
N PRO A 55 10.18 4.68 -4.32
CA PRO A 55 11.03 3.67 -4.96
C PRO A 55 11.40 2.57 -3.96
N VAL A 56 11.42 1.30 -4.39
CA VAL A 56 11.72 0.18 -3.48
C VAL A 56 13.09 0.28 -2.83
N GLY A 57 14.07 0.89 -3.52
CA GLY A 57 15.43 1.10 -2.99
C GLY A 57 15.51 2.14 -1.86
N THR A 58 14.47 2.96 -1.67
CA THR A 58 14.42 3.94 -0.56
C THR A 58 13.51 3.49 0.58
N VAL A 59 12.88 2.31 0.45
CA VAL A 59 12.00 1.74 1.47
C VAL A 59 12.81 0.81 2.38
N SER A 60 12.69 1.04 3.69
CA SER A 60 13.28 0.17 4.71
C SER A 60 12.18 -0.43 5.58
N ALA A 61 12.24 -1.75 5.79
CA ALA A 61 11.39 -2.41 6.77
C ALA A 61 12.07 -2.36 8.15
N GLY A 62 11.31 -1.96 9.18
CA GLY A 62 11.75 -1.99 10.57
C GLY A 62 10.77 -2.81 11.41
N LYS A 63 11.28 -3.60 12.36
CA LYS A 63 10.45 -4.27 13.35
C LYS A 63 10.31 -3.36 14.57
N ARG A 64 9.10 -3.23 15.10
CA ARG A 64 8.87 -2.76 16.47
C ARG A 64 9.04 -3.93 17.44
#